data_AF-A0A1J5IM88-F1
#
_entry.id   AF-A0A1J5IM88-F1
#
_cell.length_a   1.000
_cell.length_b   1.000
_cell.length_c   1.000
_cell.angle_alpha   90.00
_cell.angle_beta   90.00
_cell.angle_gamma   90.00
#
_symmetry.space_group_name_H-M   'P 1'
#
loop_
_entity.id
_entity.type
_entity.pdbx_description
1 polymer ?
#
loop_
_entity_poly.entity_id
_entity_poly.type
_entity_poly.pdbx_seq_one_letter_code
_entity_poly.pdbx_strand_id
1 'polypeptide(L)'
;MSEKKLVFKVSDVEGKIAHGGAATVRILIDEIGCGAKNFSLLVNTMTAGLNCNVTGAGHSHEEEHCLFGLSGSGGISVDGVKYDVGPNTAVFIPTCAMHYVWANEGQDFTYIIVYSPPGPEKAL
;
A
#
# COMPACT_ATOMS: atom_id res chain seq x y z
N MET A 1 27.04 16.37 -10.68
CA MET A 1 25.70 15.77 -10.47
C MET A 1 25.90 14.60 -9.52
N SER A 2 25.19 14.54 -8.40
CA SER A 2 25.23 13.34 -7.56
C SER A 2 24.68 12.15 -8.33
N GLU A 3 25.23 10.97 -8.10
CA GLU A 3 24.76 9.73 -8.70
C GLU A 3 23.33 9.45 -8.23
N LYS A 4 22.42 9.20 -9.17
CA LYS A 4 21.00 8.98 -8.88
C LYS A 4 20.81 7.54 -8.41
N LYS A 5 20.30 7.32 -7.20
CA LYS A 5 19.97 5.99 -6.69
C LYS A 5 18.80 5.40 -7.49
N LEU A 6 18.99 4.22 -8.05
CA LEU A 6 17.98 3.53 -8.88
C LEU A 6 17.54 2.18 -8.30
N VAL A 7 18.23 1.67 -7.29
CA VAL A 7 17.98 0.34 -6.70
C VAL A 7 17.67 0.50 -5.22
N PHE A 8 16.55 -0.08 -4.80
CA PHE A 8 16.04 0.01 -3.44
C PHE A 8 15.72 -1.39 -2.94
N LYS A 9 16.33 -1.79 -1.82
CA LYS A 9 15.94 -3.00 -1.10
C LYS A 9 14.95 -2.61 -0.01
N VAL A 10 13.91 -3.40 0.17
CA VAL A 10 12.92 -3.18 1.25
C VAL A 10 13.59 -3.09 2.61
N SER A 11 14.63 -3.90 2.86
CA SER A 11 15.42 -3.90 4.10
C SER A 11 16.12 -2.59 4.41
N ASP A 12 16.38 -1.78 3.39
CA ASP A 12 17.16 -0.55 3.50
C ASP A 12 16.24 0.69 3.58
N VAL A 13 14.92 0.49 3.54
CA VAL A 13 13.90 1.54 3.59
C VAL A 13 13.19 1.49 4.93
N GLU A 14 13.27 2.59 5.68
CA GLU A 14 12.58 2.74 6.96
C GLU A 14 11.06 2.66 6.77
N GLY A 15 10.40 1.93 7.67
CA GLY A 15 8.95 1.79 7.68
C GLY A 15 8.30 2.96 8.43
N LYS A 16 7.32 3.58 7.79
CA LYS A 16 6.47 4.60 8.38
C LYS A 16 5.21 3.97 8.95
N ILE A 17 4.83 4.32 10.17
CA ILE A 17 3.59 3.82 10.78
C ILE A 17 2.40 4.61 10.24
N ALA A 18 1.41 3.90 9.72
CA ALA A 18 0.19 4.47 9.16
C ALA A 18 -1.07 3.84 9.80
N HIS A 19 -2.22 4.45 9.55
CA HIS A 19 -3.53 3.97 9.99
C HIS A 19 -3.61 3.67 11.49
N GLY A 20 -3.11 4.59 12.33
CA GLY A 20 -3.17 4.44 13.79
C GLY A 20 -2.37 3.27 14.35
N GLY A 21 -1.36 2.77 13.62
CA GLY A 21 -0.56 1.60 14.03
C GLY A 21 -0.90 0.31 13.29
N ALA A 22 -1.95 0.30 12.47
CA ALA A 22 -2.37 -0.90 11.76
C ALA A 22 -1.42 -1.32 10.63
N ALA A 23 -0.68 -0.37 10.04
CA ALA A 23 0.20 -0.67 8.92
C ALA A 23 1.58 -0.06 9.08
N THR A 24 2.59 -0.78 8.60
CA THR A 24 3.92 -0.23 8.29
C THR A 24 4.02 -0.05 6.78
N VAL A 25 4.30 1.17 6.34
CA VAL A 25 4.37 1.59 4.94
C VAL A 25 5.82 1.91 4.57
N ARG A 26 6.36 1.31 3.52
CA ARG A 26 7.70 1.62 2.99
C ARG A 26 7.56 2.13 1.57
N ILE A 27 7.98 3.38 1.35
CA ILE A 27 7.99 4.00 0.02
C ILE A 27 9.34 3.70 -0.63
N LEU A 28 9.35 2.86 -1.66
CA LEU A 28 10.58 2.41 -2.33
C LEU A 28 10.94 3.31 -3.51
N ILE A 29 9.93 3.70 -4.30
CA ILE A 29 10.09 4.53 -5.49
C ILE A 29 9.13 5.70 -5.37
N ASP A 30 9.67 6.92 -5.43
CA ASP A 30 8.94 8.18 -5.39
C ASP A 30 9.78 9.33 -5.99
N GLU A 31 9.23 10.54 -5.95
CA GLU A 31 9.93 11.73 -6.44
C GLU A 31 11.12 12.10 -5.57
N ILE A 32 11.02 11.97 -4.24
CA ILE A 32 12.08 12.40 -3.32
C ILE A 32 13.28 11.46 -3.40
N GLY A 33 13.05 10.14 -3.35
CA GLY A 33 14.09 9.13 -3.32
C GLY A 33 14.81 8.94 -4.66
N CYS A 34 14.09 9.00 -5.77
CA CYS A 34 14.67 8.79 -7.10
C CYS A 34 14.02 9.61 -8.22
N GLY A 35 13.33 10.71 -7.93
CA GLY A 35 12.77 11.59 -8.97
C GLY A 35 11.73 10.93 -9.89
N ALA A 36 11.01 9.90 -9.42
CA ALA A 36 9.90 9.31 -10.17
C ALA A 36 8.71 10.28 -10.18
N LYS A 37 8.13 10.52 -11.37
CA LYS A 37 7.05 11.52 -11.55
C LYS A 37 5.68 10.90 -11.87
N ASN A 38 5.68 9.71 -12.46
CA ASN A 38 4.48 9.11 -13.04
C ASN A 38 3.90 7.98 -12.19
N PHE A 39 4.69 7.45 -11.25
CA PHE A 39 4.25 6.43 -10.32
C PHE A 39 5.08 6.46 -9.05
N SER A 40 4.51 5.89 -8.00
CA SER A 40 5.23 5.51 -6.79
C SER A 40 5.02 4.02 -6.51
N LEU A 41 5.98 3.40 -5.82
CA LEU A 41 5.92 1.99 -5.45
C LEU A 41 6.19 1.84 -3.97
N LEU A 42 5.28 1.14 -3.30
CA LEU A 42 5.33 0.91 -1.87
C LEU A 42 5.30 -0.58 -1.56
N VAL A 43 5.95 -0.97 -0.47
CA VAL A 43 5.79 -2.29 0.16
C VAL A 43 5.25 -2.09 1.56
N ASN A 44 4.05 -2.58 1.78
CA ASN A 44 3.29 -2.37 3.00
C ASN A 44 3.13 -3.68 3.76
N THR A 45 3.03 -3.58 5.07
CA THR A 45 2.70 -4.69 5.96
C THR A 45 1.52 -4.26 6.83
N MET A 46 0.38 -4.94 6.68
CA MET A 46 -0.76 -4.82 7.56
C MET A 46 -0.57 -5.79 8.73
N THR A 47 -0.66 -5.29 9.95
CA THR A 47 -0.52 -6.07 11.17
C THR A 47 -1.69 -7.04 11.32
N ALA A 48 -1.41 -8.27 11.72
CA ALA A 48 -2.40 -9.33 11.93
C ALA A 48 -3.61 -8.86 12.75
N GLY A 49 -4.82 -9.19 12.25
CA GLY A 49 -6.09 -8.83 12.89
C GLY A 49 -6.47 -7.35 12.81
N LEU A 50 -5.65 -6.49 12.19
CA LEU A 50 -5.93 -5.07 12.02
C LEU A 50 -6.35 -4.74 10.58
N ASN A 51 -6.85 -3.51 10.39
CA ASN A 51 -7.29 -3.00 9.10
C ASN A 51 -7.08 -1.48 8.98
N CYS A 52 -7.10 -0.96 7.75
CA CYS A 52 -7.04 0.48 7.46
C CYS A 52 -8.35 1.23 7.72
N ASN A 53 -9.41 0.54 8.17
CA ASN A 53 -10.75 1.11 8.27
C ASN A 53 -10.97 1.84 9.61
N VAL A 54 -10.41 3.04 9.71
CA VAL A 54 -10.48 3.85 10.93
C VAL A 54 -11.86 4.52 11.13
N THR A 55 -12.62 4.70 10.04
CA THR A 55 -13.88 5.48 10.01
C THR A 55 -15.14 4.63 9.75
N GLY A 56 -14.99 3.34 9.50
CA GLY A 56 -16.07 2.44 9.06
C GLY A 56 -16.14 2.22 7.55
N ALA A 57 -15.60 3.12 6.71
CA ALA A 57 -15.62 3.00 5.24
C ALA A 57 -14.24 2.83 4.57
N GLY A 58 -13.12 3.08 5.25
CA GLY A 58 -11.79 3.17 4.64
C GLY A 58 -11.46 4.58 4.14
N HIS A 59 -10.82 4.69 2.97
CA HIS A 59 -10.53 5.97 2.30
C HIS A 59 -10.68 5.87 0.77
N SER A 60 -10.67 7.03 0.10
CA SER A 60 -10.68 7.17 -1.36
C SER A 60 -9.79 8.33 -1.78
N HIS A 61 -9.36 8.33 -3.03
CA HIS A 61 -8.57 9.39 -3.66
C HIS A 61 -8.76 9.33 -5.19
N GLU A 62 -8.34 10.37 -5.91
CA GLU A 62 -8.58 10.51 -7.35
C GLU A 62 -7.65 9.65 -8.21
N GLU A 63 -6.52 9.22 -7.66
CA GLU A 63 -5.57 8.35 -8.35
C GLU A 63 -6.06 6.89 -8.37
N GLU A 64 -5.92 6.24 -9.52
CA GLU A 64 -6.04 4.78 -9.59
C GLU A 64 -4.76 4.14 -9.04
N HIS A 65 -4.90 2.93 -8.52
CA HIS A 65 -3.74 2.12 -8.13
C HIS A 65 -4.02 0.64 -8.24
N CYS A 66 -2.95 -0.13 -8.11
CA CYS A 66 -3.05 -1.56 -7.95
C CYS A 66 -2.38 -2.02 -6.67
N LEU A 67 -2.88 -3.14 -6.16
CA LEU A 67 -2.30 -3.89 -5.07
C LEU A 67 -1.86 -5.27 -5.55
N PHE A 68 -0.72 -5.75 -5.08
CA PHE A 68 -0.27 -7.13 -5.33
C PHE A 68 0.14 -7.82 -4.03
N GLY A 69 -0.49 -8.95 -3.71
CA GLY A 69 -0.18 -9.70 -2.49
C GLY A 69 1.14 -10.47 -2.59
N LEU A 70 1.98 -10.35 -1.56
CA LEU A 70 3.30 -11.00 -1.50
C LEU A 70 3.32 -12.17 -0.52
N SER A 71 2.83 -11.96 0.70
CA SER A 71 2.85 -12.96 1.78
C SER A 71 1.73 -12.69 2.78
N GLY A 72 1.39 -13.70 3.57
CA GLY A 72 0.36 -13.56 4.60
C GLY A 72 -1.05 -13.87 4.11
N SER A 73 -2.03 -13.49 4.90
CA SER A 73 -3.44 -13.62 4.55
C SER A 73 -4.24 -12.40 4.98
N GLY A 74 -5.15 -11.96 4.14
CA GLY A 74 -5.94 -10.75 4.35
C GLY A 74 -6.79 -10.48 3.12
N GLY A 75 -7.03 -9.19 2.87
CA GLY A 75 -7.76 -8.80 1.67
C GLY A 75 -8.03 -7.31 1.59
N ILE A 76 -8.88 -6.94 0.65
CA ILE A 76 -9.27 -5.56 0.38
C ILE A 76 -10.78 -5.46 0.18
N SER A 77 -11.36 -4.43 0.78
CA SER A 77 -12.73 -4.02 0.48
C SER A 77 -12.68 -2.93 -0.56
N VAL A 78 -13.47 -3.04 -1.63
CA VAL A 78 -13.63 -2.00 -2.66
C VAL A 78 -15.12 -1.79 -2.87
N ASP A 79 -15.60 -0.57 -2.64
CA ASP A 79 -17.02 -0.17 -2.70
C ASP A 79 -17.95 -1.12 -1.93
N GLY A 80 -17.50 -1.51 -0.73
CA GLY A 80 -18.24 -2.39 0.17
C GLY A 80 -18.17 -3.89 -0.17
N VAL A 81 -17.57 -4.28 -1.28
CA VAL A 81 -17.34 -5.69 -1.63
C VAL A 81 -15.97 -6.13 -1.12
N LYS A 82 -15.93 -7.23 -0.37
CA LYS A 82 -14.70 -7.81 0.16
C LYS A 82 -14.13 -8.85 -0.79
N TYR A 83 -12.83 -8.75 -1.03
CA TYR A 83 -12.06 -9.70 -1.81
C TYR A 83 -10.90 -10.23 -0.97
N ASP A 84 -10.79 -11.55 -0.83
CA ASP A 84 -9.62 -12.16 -0.22
C ASP A 84 -8.41 -11.96 -1.13
N VAL A 85 -7.30 -11.53 -0.55
CA VAL A 85 -6.05 -11.30 -1.27
C VAL A 85 -4.93 -12.00 -0.53
N GLY A 86 -4.24 -12.89 -1.24
CA GLY A 86 -3.06 -13.57 -0.77
C GLY A 86 -1.89 -13.41 -1.75
N PRO A 87 -0.83 -14.20 -1.56
CA PRO A 87 0.30 -14.22 -2.48
C PRO A 87 -0.14 -14.42 -3.94
N ASN A 88 0.56 -13.75 -4.86
CA ASN A 88 0.36 -13.90 -6.30
C ASN A 88 -1.02 -13.43 -6.81
N THR A 89 -1.65 -12.51 -6.08
CA THR A 89 -2.97 -11.96 -6.43
C THR A 89 -2.85 -10.46 -6.70
N ALA A 90 -3.37 -10.01 -7.83
CA ALA A 90 -3.44 -8.60 -8.21
C ALA A 90 -4.85 -8.04 -7.98
N VAL A 91 -4.93 -6.78 -7.59
CA VAL A 91 -6.18 -6.03 -7.43
C VAL A 91 -6.04 -4.70 -8.15
N PHE A 92 -7.06 -4.33 -8.91
CA PHE A 92 -7.23 -2.98 -9.45
C PHE A 92 -8.17 -2.19 -8.54
N ILE A 93 -7.78 -0.97 -8.16
CA ILE A 93 -8.57 -0.06 -7.36
C ILE A 93 -8.92 1.14 -8.25
N PRO A 94 -10.20 1.30 -8.66
CA PRO A 94 -10.64 2.41 -9.48
C PRO A 94 -10.49 3.76 -8.78
N THR A 95 -10.42 4.82 -9.57
CA THR A 95 -10.44 6.20 -9.06
C THR A 95 -11.69 6.43 -8.20
N CYS A 96 -11.51 7.14 -7.09
CA CYS A 96 -12.57 7.49 -6.12
C CYS A 96 -13.30 6.30 -5.47
N ALA A 97 -12.92 5.05 -5.72
CA ALA A 97 -13.52 3.90 -5.06
C ALA A 97 -13.17 3.89 -3.58
N MET A 98 -14.15 3.62 -2.72
CA MET A 98 -13.93 3.52 -1.29
C MET A 98 -13.26 2.19 -0.96
N HIS A 99 -12.11 2.23 -0.30
CA HIS A 99 -11.36 1.02 -0.02
C HIS A 99 -10.58 1.02 1.30
N TYR A 100 -10.34 -0.19 1.79
CA TYR A 100 -9.43 -0.47 2.90
C TYR A 100 -8.86 -1.88 2.81
N VAL A 101 -7.63 -2.06 3.29
CA VAL A 101 -6.96 -3.37 3.40
C VAL A 101 -7.12 -3.89 4.83
N TRP A 102 -7.18 -5.22 4.98
CA TRP A 102 -7.11 -5.89 6.28
C TRP A 102 -6.09 -7.05 6.23
N ALA A 103 -5.61 -7.45 7.40
CA ALA A 103 -4.93 -8.73 7.61
C ALA A 103 -5.82 -9.63 8.45
N ASN A 104 -5.82 -10.93 8.16
CA ASN A 104 -6.51 -11.90 9.00
C ASN A 104 -5.81 -12.04 10.36
N GLU A 105 -6.48 -12.62 11.34
CA GLU A 105 -5.88 -12.87 12.65
C GLU A 105 -4.70 -13.85 12.54
N GLY A 106 -3.69 -13.66 13.40
CA GLY A 106 -2.55 -14.58 13.53
C GLY A 106 -1.46 -14.47 12.47
N GLN A 107 -1.64 -13.67 11.40
CA GLN A 107 -0.62 -13.49 10.37
C GLN A 107 -0.66 -12.12 9.72
N ASP A 108 0.48 -11.43 9.69
CA ASP A 108 0.64 -10.17 8.96
C ASP A 108 0.45 -10.38 7.47
N PHE A 109 -0.10 -9.38 6.79
CA PHE A 109 -0.30 -9.38 5.35
C PHE A 109 0.64 -8.36 4.68
N THR A 110 1.52 -8.84 3.80
CA THR A 110 2.48 -7.98 3.07
C THR A 110 2.10 -7.91 1.60
N TYR A 111 2.08 -6.69 1.08
CA TYR A 111 1.61 -6.39 -0.28
C TYR A 111 2.33 -5.16 -0.87
N ILE A 112 2.30 -5.06 -2.20
CA ILE A 112 2.76 -3.90 -2.95
C ILE A 112 1.57 -2.99 -3.23
N ILE A 113 1.79 -1.66 -3.22
CA ILE A 113 0.92 -0.70 -3.89
C ILE A 113 1.73 0.02 -4.97
N VAL A 114 1.12 0.22 -6.14
CA VAL A 114 1.61 1.16 -7.16
C VAL A 114 0.55 2.21 -7.44
N TYR A 115 0.84 3.46 -7.13
CA TYR A 115 0.00 4.60 -7.52
C TYR A 115 0.44 5.15 -8.87
N SER A 116 -0.52 5.51 -9.73
CA SER A 116 -0.25 6.26 -10.96
C SER A 116 -1.40 7.24 -11.25
N PRO A 117 -1.18 8.56 -11.14
CA PRO A 117 0.06 9.23 -10.70
C PRO A 117 0.36 8.97 -9.20
N PRO A 118 1.55 9.36 -8.70
CA PRO A 118 1.85 9.31 -7.27
C PRO A 118 0.79 10.06 -6.45
N GLY A 119 0.34 9.52 -5.32
CA GLY A 119 -0.90 9.92 -4.65
C GLY A 119 -0.73 10.20 -3.14
N PRO A 120 -1.59 9.63 -2.27
CA PRO A 120 -1.62 9.93 -0.84
C PRO A 120 -0.32 9.67 -0.07
N GLU A 121 0.56 8.80 -0.57
CA GLU A 121 1.82 8.48 0.08
C GLU A 121 2.74 9.68 0.28
N LYS A 122 2.55 10.75 -0.51
CA LYS A 122 3.30 12.01 -0.39
C LYS A 122 3.11 12.70 0.96
N ALA A 123 2.03 12.37 1.68
CA ALA A 123 1.72 12.95 2.98
C ALA A 123 2.29 12.15 4.17
N LEU A 124 2.94 11.00 3.91
CA LEU A 124 3.58 10.16 4.93
C LEU A 124 5.01 10.60 5.19
#